data_AF-A0A255QKM7-F1
#
_entry.id   AF-A0A255QKM7-F1
#
_cell.length_a   1.000
_cell.length_b   1.000
_cell.length_c   1.000
_cell.angle_alpha   90.00
_cell.angle_beta   90.00
_cell.angle_gamma   90.00
#
_symmetry.space_group_name_H-M   'P 1'
#
loop_
_entity.id
_entity.type
_entity.pdbx_description
1 polymer ?
#
loop_
_entity_poly.entity_id
_entity_poly.type
_entity_poly.pdbx_seq_one_letter_code
_entity_poly.pdbx_strand_id
1 'polypeptide(L)'
;MKLLTSEDRANRIRDEKERVAQMIKDLKRIERSQRSTRARTENGADMQQLGKEQKSLRDRGEDLQREMSEENEFDNADSSDSESSDSESSDNSAEENSNDEQSDASGEESGEKSPSESEPKPGEESDQDSSGEPKSSESDSKDLEQQSQQGEEGQQGEQSKQSQQGKPGQQGEQSQQGEKGEQGQEGEQGQQSQQSQQSPQQAAEQKLQDAIQKMRQAEKELEEAKRDEAVEQQIAAEENLRQAIDQLEQILRQLREEEMQRELARLESRLKKMAAMQSKVLEDTAQLAETPKSQRNRQTDLRAGDLSFEQKKITVEADRAMLLLREEGSSVAFPEVVEQIRNDSDRIAQRLGNSQIDAVTQGIQQDVLAAIEEMITALQQAQRDLEKQKQQEGQSGQQQAGQPGEQPLVGAISELKLIRTMEKRIQTTTQRYSGLLQSDETSAQDLLPMLKNLSERQDRLYKITRDLLMRRNQ
;
A
#
# COMPACT_ATOMS: atom_id res chain seq x y z
N MET A 1 19.26 19.61 -3.18
CA MET A 1 18.32 19.57 -4.33
C MET A 1 17.71 18.17 -4.45
N LYS A 2 18.19 17.24 -5.31
CA LYS A 2 17.47 15.98 -5.65
C LYS A 2 16.93 15.08 -4.52
N LEU A 3 17.49 15.11 -3.30
CA LEU A 3 16.91 14.36 -2.17
C LEU A 3 15.67 15.06 -1.58
N LEU A 4 15.75 16.37 -1.30
CA LEU A 4 14.64 17.17 -0.76
C LEU A 4 13.39 16.98 -1.65
N THR A 5 13.53 17.27 -2.94
CA THR A 5 12.48 17.11 -3.96
C THR A 5 11.93 15.68 -4.12
N SER A 6 12.53 14.67 -3.49
CA SER A 6 12.01 13.30 -3.44
C SER A 6 11.29 12.96 -2.13
N GLU A 7 11.66 13.63 -1.04
CA GLU A 7 11.06 13.51 0.29
C GLU A 7 9.82 14.41 0.38
N ASP A 8 9.91 15.64 -0.12
CA ASP A 8 8.80 16.59 -0.32
C ASP A 8 7.70 16.02 -1.24
N ARG A 9 8.08 15.16 -2.19
CA ARG A 9 7.15 14.48 -3.12
C ARG A 9 6.53 13.22 -2.51
N ALA A 10 7.16 12.63 -1.48
CA ALA A 10 6.61 11.50 -0.74
C ALA A 10 5.54 11.95 0.25
N ASN A 11 5.82 13.01 1.04
CA ASN A 11 4.85 13.61 1.95
C ASN A 11 3.61 14.08 1.18
N ARG A 12 3.78 14.85 0.09
CA ARG A 12 2.67 15.32 -0.75
C ARG A 12 1.72 14.21 -1.24
N ILE A 13 2.22 13.02 -1.63
CA ILE A 13 1.32 11.92 -2.01
C ILE A 13 0.55 11.35 -0.81
N ARG A 14 1.15 11.31 0.37
CA ARG A 14 0.44 10.89 1.59
C ARG A 14 -0.66 11.89 1.95
N ASP A 15 -0.32 13.18 1.94
CA ASP A 15 -1.23 14.28 2.24
C ASP A 15 -2.39 14.30 1.21
N GLU A 16 -2.10 14.14 -0.08
CA GLU A 16 -3.10 14.05 -1.16
C GLU A 16 -3.97 12.78 -1.05
N LYS A 17 -3.39 11.62 -0.70
CA LYS A 17 -4.16 10.39 -0.40
C LYS A 17 -5.15 10.62 0.74
N GLU A 18 -4.72 11.25 1.84
CA GLU A 18 -5.56 11.49 3.01
C GLU A 18 -6.68 12.50 2.69
N ARG A 19 -6.36 13.60 1.99
CA ARG A 19 -7.31 14.57 1.42
C ARG A 19 -8.38 13.88 0.57
N VAL A 20 -7.99 13.15 -0.48
CA VAL A 20 -8.93 12.49 -1.40
C VAL A 20 -9.74 11.40 -0.70
N ALA A 21 -9.16 10.65 0.24
CA ALA A 21 -9.90 9.67 1.04
C ALA A 21 -10.96 10.31 1.96
N GLN A 22 -10.66 11.49 2.52
CA GLN A 22 -11.60 12.28 3.32
C GLN A 22 -12.74 12.84 2.45
N MET A 23 -12.44 13.40 1.27
CA MET A 23 -13.43 13.84 0.29
C MET A 23 -14.39 12.71 -0.14
N ILE A 24 -13.87 11.51 -0.46
CA ILE A 24 -14.68 10.32 -0.78
C ILE A 24 -15.61 9.94 0.38
N LYS A 25 -15.10 9.99 1.62
CA LYS A 25 -15.82 9.63 2.85
C LYS A 25 -17.00 10.58 3.12
N ASP A 26 -16.84 11.87 2.83
CA ASP A 26 -17.91 12.85 2.99
C ASP A 26 -18.87 12.95 1.79
N LEU A 27 -18.42 12.75 0.54
CA LEU A 27 -19.33 12.47 -0.59
C LEU A 27 -20.21 11.25 -0.30
N LYS A 28 -19.64 10.17 0.23
CA LYS A 28 -20.40 8.97 0.67
C LYS A 28 -21.29 9.22 1.89
N ARG A 29 -21.08 10.29 2.66
CA ARG A 29 -22.01 10.73 3.71
C ARG A 29 -23.18 11.51 3.09
N ILE A 30 -22.92 12.36 2.10
CA ILE A 30 -23.94 13.10 1.36
C ILE A 30 -24.82 12.13 0.54
N GLU A 31 -24.25 11.21 -0.25
CA GLU A 31 -25.00 10.25 -1.09
C GLU A 31 -25.98 9.40 -0.27
N ARG A 32 -25.52 8.81 0.85
CA ARG A 32 -26.38 7.99 1.72
C ARG A 32 -27.51 8.81 2.35
N SER A 33 -27.23 10.08 2.66
CA SER A 33 -28.22 10.99 3.22
C SER A 33 -29.23 11.44 2.14
N GLN A 34 -28.77 11.74 0.93
CA GLN A 34 -29.58 12.09 -0.23
C GLN A 34 -30.55 10.96 -0.57
N ARG A 35 -30.05 9.73 -0.64
CA ARG A 35 -30.85 8.51 -0.82
C ARG A 35 -31.85 8.28 0.31
N SER A 36 -31.50 8.62 1.55
CA SER A 36 -32.40 8.54 2.70
C SER A 36 -33.50 9.62 2.68
N THR A 37 -33.19 10.82 2.20
CA THR A 37 -34.18 11.88 1.96
C THR A 37 -35.10 11.50 0.82
N ARG A 38 -34.57 11.04 -0.32
CA ARG A 38 -35.36 10.57 -1.47
C ARG A 38 -36.33 9.45 -1.10
N ALA A 39 -35.87 8.43 -0.38
CA ALA A 39 -36.73 7.36 0.09
C ALA A 39 -37.88 7.87 1.00
N ARG A 40 -37.70 8.99 1.71
CA ARG A 40 -38.76 9.64 2.51
C ARG A 40 -39.64 10.58 1.68
N THR A 41 -39.12 11.18 0.62
CA THR A 41 -39.92 11.84 -0.44
C THR A 41 -40.89 10.84 -1.08
N GLU A 42 -40.38 9.70 -1.55
CA GLU A 42 -41.15 8.58 -2.13
C GLU A 42 -42.22 8.05 -1.16
N ASN A 43 -41.86 7.82 0.11
CA ASN A 43 -42.79 7.31 1.14
C ASN A 43 -43.75 8.37 1.72
N GLY A 44 -43.81 9.57 1.13
CA GLY A 44 -44.87 10.54 1.43
C GLY A 44 -44.64 11.47 2.62
N ALA A 45 -43.41 11.56 3.15
CA ALA A 45 -43.09 12.38 4.34
C ALA A 45 -43.33 13.90 4.14
N ASP A 46 -43.32 14.66 5.24
CA ASP A 46 -43.62 16.09 5.23
C ASP A 46 -42.66 16.90 4.33
N MET A 47 -43.24 17.70 3.44
CA MET A 47 -42.48 18.43 2.41
C MET A 47 -41.65 19.57 2.99
N GLN A 48 -42.08 20.21 4.09
CA GLN A 48 -41.29 21.27 4.73
C GLN A 48 -40.09 20.72 5.51
N GLN A 49 -40.22 19.54 6.10
CA GLN A 49 -39.09 18.82 6.68
C GLN A 49 -38.13 18.33 5.58
N LEU A 50 -38.65 17.69 4.52
CA LEU A 50 -37.83 17.23 3.40
C LEU A 50 -37.07 18.39 2.72
N GLY A 51 -37.69 19.55 2.53
CA GLY A 51 -37.02 20.74 1.98
C GLY A 51 -35.85 21.22 2.85
N LYS A 52 -36.02 21.29 4.18
CA LYS A 52 -34.95 21.64 5.12
C LYS A 52 -33.80 20.64 5.12
N GLU A 53 -34.12 19.35 5.01
CA GLU A 53 -33.12 18.28 4.91
C GLU A 53 -32.39 18.34 3.56
N GLN A 54 -33.11 18.50 2.45
CA GLN A 54 -32.55 18.64 1.11
C GLN A 54 -31.61 19.86 1.02
N LYS A 55 -32.00 20.98 1.64
CA LYS A 55 -31.16 22.16 1.81
C LYS A 55 -29.90 21.84 2.63
N SER A 56 -30.01 21.17 3.77
CA SER A 56 -28.83 20.80 4.58
C SER A 56 -27.85 19.86 3.83
N LEU A 57 -28.33 19.08 2.85
CA LEU A 57 -27.46 18.27 1.98
C LEU A 57 -26.82 19.09 0.87
N ARG A 58 -27.56 20.02 0.25
CA ARG A 58 -27.01 21.02 -0.68
C ARG A 58 -25.92 21.85 -0.01
N ASP A 59 -26.18 22.40 1.17
CA ASP A 59 -25.27 23.26 1.92
C ASP A 59 -23.94 22.52 2.24
N ARG A 60 -24.00 21.27 2.71
CA ARG A 60 -22.80 20.41 2.87
C ARG A 60 -22.07 20.12 1.57
N GLY A 61 -22.80 20.00 0.46
CA GLY A 61 -22.22 19.87 -0.87
C GLY A 61 -21.46 21.14 -1.26
N GLU A 62 -22.05 22.31 -1.06
CA GLU A 62 -21.42 23.62 -1.33
C GLU A 62 -20.20 23.87 -0.44
N ASP A 63 -20.22 23.41 0.83
CA ASP A 63 -19.08 23.48 1.73
C ASP A 63 -17.93 22.58 1.25
N LEU A 64 -18.22 21.31 0.92
CA LEU A 64 -17.25 20.37 0.36
C LEU A 64 -16.74 20.79 -1.04
N GLN A 65 -17.56 21.50 -1.83
CA GLN A 65 -17.11 22.06 -3.09
C GLN A 65 -16.08 23.17 -2.86
N ARG A 66 -16.30 24.05 -1.87
CA ARG A 66 -15.31 25.09 -1.51
C ARG A 66 -14.00 24.47 -1.04
N GLU A 67 -14.05 23.41 -0.23
CA GLU A 67 -12.87 22.61 0.17
C GLU A 67 -12.10 22.08 -1.06
N MET A 68 -12.79 21.56 -2.09
CA MET A 68 -12.14 21.14 -3.35
C MET A 68 -11.58 22.31 -4.18
N SER A 69 -12.31 23.42 -4.29
CA SER A 69 -11.91 24.57 -5.13
C SER A 69 -10.74 25.35 -4.53
N GLU A 70 -10.75 25.60 -3.21
CA GLU A 70 -9.71 26.39 -2.52
C GLU A 70 -8.37 25.66 -2.47
N GLU A 71 -8.36 24.32 -2.38
CA GLU A 71 -7.14 23.53 -2.42
C GLU A 71 -6.53 23.42 -3.84
N ASN A 72 -7.35 23.42 -4.89
CA ASN A 72 -6.90 23.38 -6.28
C ASN A 72 -6.05 24.63 -6.68
N GLU A 73 -6.17 25.77 -6.00
CA GLU A 73 -5.30 26.94 -6.23
C GLU A 73 -3.88 26.74 -5.68
N PHE A 74 -3.71 26.06 -4.54
CA PHE A 74 -2.39 25.84 -3.93
C PHE A 74 -1.50 24.91 -4.77
N ASP A 75 -2.05 23.79 -5.26
CA ASP A 75 -1.30 22.84 -6.09
C ASP A 75 -0.95 23.41 -7.49
N ASN A 76 -1.66 24.44 -7.97
CA ASN A 76 -1.25 25.18 -9.17
C ASN A 76 -0.13 26.18 -8.89
N ALA A 77 -0.12 26.85 -7.73
CA ALA A 77 0.90 27.84 -7.39
C ALA A 77 2.33 27.25 -7.36
N ASP A 78 2.54 26.14 -6.63
CA ASP A 78 3.84 25.45 -6.50
C ASP A 78 4.36 24.88 -7.84
N SER A 79 3.50 24.77 -8.86
CA SER A 79 3.89 24.34 -10.22
C SER A 79 4.41 25.48 -11.11
N SER A 80 4.24 26.74 -10.69
CA SER A 80 4.57 27.93 -11.50
C SER A 80 5.96 28.53 -11.22
N ASP A 81 6.50 28.31 -10.02
CA ASP A 81 7.65 29.07 -9.48
C ASP A 81 9.04 28.52 -9.90
N SER A 82 9.12 27.83 -11.05
CA SER A 82 10.37 27.26 -11.60
C SER A 82 10.85 27.93 -12.89
N GLU A 83 10.12 28.92 -13.43
CA GLU A 83 10.42 29.62 -14.68
C GLU A 83 10.25 31.15 -14.52
N SER A 84 10.99 31.74 -13.56
CA SER A 84 11.34 33.17 -13.62
C SER A 84 12.84 33.35 -13.37
N SER A 85 13.45 34.28 -14.10
CA SER A 85 14.91 34.29 -14.34
C SER A 85 15.62 35.49 -13.71
N ASP A 86 16.92 35.28 -13.43
CA ASP A 86 17.85 36.33 -12.98
C ASP A 86 17.72 37.59 -13.83
N SER A 87 17.32 38.68 -13.17
CA SER A 87 17.34 40.03 -13.73
C SER A 87 17.88 40.99 -12.67
N GLU A 88 19.21 40.97 -12.50
CA GLU A 88 19.91 41.99 -11.71
C GLU A 88 19.53 43.39 -12.22
N SER A 89 18.96 44.19 -11.34
CA SER A 89 19.05 45.65 -11.45
C SER A 89 19.52 46.20 -10.11
N SER A 90 20.82 46.48 -10.05
CA SER A 90 21.39 47.26 -8.97
C SER A 90 21.04 48.73 -9.19
N ASP A 91 20.35 49.33 -8.23
CA ASP A 91 20.57 50.74 -7.93
C ASP A 91 20.58 50.94 -6.42
N ASN A 92 21.41 51.87 -5.96
CA ASN A 92 21.75 52.06 -4.56
C ASN A 92 21.78 53.54 -4.24
N SER A 93 20.83 54.01 -3.45
CA SER A 93 20.81 55.35 -2.89
C SER A 93 20.30 55.28 -1.47
N ALA A 94 21.21 55.49 -0.52
CA ALA A 94 20.88 55.58 0.89
C ALA A 94 20.48 57.01 1.25
N GLU A 95 19.56 57.15 2.21
CA GLU A 95 19.59 58.29 3.13
C GLU A 95 19.11 57.84 4.52
N GLU A 96 19.45 58.61 5.55
CA GLU A 96 19.56 58.11 6.92
C GLU A 96 18.45 58.65 7.86
N ASN A 97 17.94 57.76 8.71
CA ASN A 97 17.78 57.97 10.15
C ASN A 97 16.91 59.14 10.70
N SER A 98 15.82 58.78 11.38
CA SER A 98 15.43 59.47 12.64
C SER A 98 14.58 58.57 13.54
N ASN A 99 14.96 58.46 14.82
CA ASN A 99 14.09 57.90 15.87
C ASN A 99 12.86 58.78 16.09
N ASP A 100 11.80 58.24 16.71
CA ASP A 100 11.52 58.64 18.09
C ASP A 100 10.82 57.53 18.89
N GLU A 101 11.13 57.44 20.18
CA GLU A 101 10.36 56.63 21.14
C GLU A 101 9.36 57.55 21.84
N GLN A 102 8.11 57.11 22.03
CA GLN A 102 7.33 57.70 23.12
C GLN A 102 6.46 56.69 23.86
N SER A 103 6.80 56.52 25.13
CA SER A 103 6.03 55.83 26.15
C SER A 103 4.77 56.60 26.52
N ASP A 104 3.74 55.90 26.99
CA ASP A 104 3.06 56.35 28.20
C ASP A 104 2.59 55.15 29.04
N ALA A 105 2.48 55.32 30.35
CA ALA A 105 2.23 54.21 31.29
C ALA A 105 1.45 54.60 32.55
N SER A 106 0.43 53.82 32.86
CA SER A 106 -0.35 53.81 34.10
C SER A 106 -0.93 52.38 34.29
N GLY A 107 -1.11 51.80 35.48
CA GLY A 107 -1.27 52.39 36.82
C GLY A 107 -2.77 52.68 37.07
N GLU A 108 -3.48 52.12 38.05
CA GLU A 108 -3.16 51.32 39.25
C GLU A 108 -4.38 50.39 39.54
N GLU A 109 -4.22 49.10 39.87
CA GLU A 109 -4.20 48.50 41.24
C GLU A 109 -5.57 47.88 41.65
N SER A 110 -5.55 46.92 42.60
CA SER A 110 -6.70 46.24 43.26
C SER A 110 -7.58 45.31 42.40
N GLY A 111 -8.18 44.22 42.91
CA GLY A 111 -8.14 43.63 44.26
C GLY A 111 -8.87 42.27 44.34
N GLU A 112 -8.71 41.53 45.44
CA GLU A 112 -9.13 40.11 45.62
C GLU A 112 -10.65 39.83 45.56
N LYS A 113 -11.03 38.60 45.14
CA LYS A 113 -11.73 37.61 46.02
C LYS A 113 -12.07 36.26 45.37
N SER A 114 -11.86 35.18 46.15
CA SER A 114 -12.47 33.84 45.97
C SER A 114 -12.71 33.16 47.34
N PRO A 115 -13.88 32.55 47.55
CA PRO A 115 -14.11 31.39 48.45
C PRO A 115 -14.30 30.11 47.58
N SER A 116 -13.95 28.87 47.95
CA SER A 116 -14.28 28.07 49.17
C SER A 116 -15.80 27.81 49.30
N GLU A 117 -16.33 26.60 49.58
CA GLU A 117 -15.81 25.40 50.26
C GLU A 117 -16.51 24.07 49.85
N SER A 118 -15.82 22.94 50.11
CA SER A 118 -16.25 21.67 50.77
C SER A 118 -17.48 20.82 50.33
N GLU A 119 -17.36 19.48 50.50
CA GLU A 119 -18.41 18.44 50.30
C GLU A 119 -19.45 18.35 51.46
N PRO A 120 -20.57 17.59 51.33
CA PRO A 120 -20.58 16.19 51.88
C PRO A 120 -21.55 15.15 51.22
N LYS A 121 -21.45 13.88 51.66
CA LYS A 121 -22.43 12.73 51.53
C LYS A 121 -22.89 12.24 52.93
N PRO A 122 -24.12 11.67 53.15
CA PRO A 122 -24.56 10.26 52.85
C PRO A 122 -26.04 10.20 52.29
N GLY A 123 -26.89 9.14 52.26
CA GLY A 123 -26.88 7.69 52.62
C GLY A 123 -27.24 6.78 51.42
N GLU A 124 -27.84 5.57 51.44
CA GLU A 124 -28.64 4.71 52.38
C GLU A 124 -30.17 4.98 52.48
N GLU A 125 -31.09 4.00 52.41
CA GLU A 125 -31.00 2.52 52.57
C GLU A 125 -31.81 1.65 51.55
N SER A 126 -31.40 0.37 51.40
CA SER A 126 -32.22 -0.84 51.10
C SER A 126 -32.90 -0.95 49.70
N ASP A 127 -33.57 -2.02 49.22
CA ASP A 127 -33.72 -3.48 49.56
C ASP A 127 -34.22 -4.24 48.28
N GLN A 128 -34.44 -5.56 48.11
CA GLN A 128 -34.34 -6.82 48.91
C GLN A 128 -34.13 -8.04 47.93
N ASP A 129 -34.18 -9.27 48.45
CA ASP A 129 -34.40 -10.64 47.89
C ASP A 129 -34.80 -10.87 46.38
N SER A 130 -34.45 -12.00 45.72
CA SER A 130 -34.06 -13.33 46.26
C SER A 130 -33.25 -14.26 45.33
N SER A 131 -32.78 -15.36 45.94
CA SER A 131 -31.95 -16.51 45.51
C SER A 131 -32.18 -17.20 44.14
N GLY A 132 -31.13 -17.88 43.60
CA GLY A 132 -31.32 -18.96 42.60
C GLY A 132 -30.09 -19.53 41.85
N GLU A 133 -29.30 -20.42 42.48
CA GLU A 133 -28.52 -21.47 41.77
C GLU A 133 -29.45 -22.68 41.43
N PRO A 134 -29.09 -23.70 40.59
CA PRO A 134 -27.74 -24.25 40.34
C PRO A 134 -27.41 -24.84 38.93
N LYS A 135 -26.14 -25.24 38.77
CA LYS A 135 -25.55 -26.45 38.09
C LYS A 135 -26.01 -26.99 36.71
N SER A 136 -25.02 -27.59 36.05
CA SER A 136 -25.06 -28.40 34.83
C SER A 136 -25.37 -29.90 35.03
N SER A 137 -25.75 -30.59 33.94
CA SER A 137 -25.77 -32.05 33.80
C SER A 137 -25.56 -32.49 32.34
N GLU A 138 -24.91 -33.63 32.12
CA GLU A 138 -24.71 -34.31 30.82
C GLU A 138 -25.91 -35.19 30.43
N SER A 139 -26.05 -35.57 29.14
CA SER A 139 -26.23 -36.97 28.70
C SER A 139 -26.57 -37.13 27.19
N ASP A 140 -26.12 -38.24 26.58
CA ASP A 140 -26.37 -38.68 25.20
C ASP A 140 -27.83 -38.98 24.81
N SER A 141 -28.14 -38.86 23.51
CA SER A 141 -28.72 -39.91 22.62
C SER A 141 -28.77 -39.37 21.17
N LYS A 142 -28.21 -39.96 20.10
CA LYS A 142 -28.17 -41.33 19.52
C LYS A 142 -29.41 -41.79 18.74
N ASP A 143 -29.11 -42.12 17.47
CA ASP A 143 -29.65 -43.16 16.58
C ASP A 143 -31.15 -43.17 16.20
N LEU A 144 -31.41 -43.04 14.88
CA LEU A 144 -32.51 -43.73 14.18
C LEU A 144 -32.22 -43.82 12.67
N GLU A 145 -31.76 -44.99 12.21
CA GLU A 145 -31.63 -45.34 10.79
C GLU A 145 -32.88 -46.06 10.26
N GLN A 146 -33.24 -45.82 8.99
CA GLN A 146 -33.67 -46.83 8.00
C GLN A 146 -33.78 -46.14 6.61
N GLN A 147 -33.05 -46.55 5.57
CA GLN A 147 -33.23 -47.75 4.72
C GLN A 147 -34.49 -47.62 3.84
N SER A 148 -34.42 -47.64 2.49
CA SER A 148 -34.00 -48.82 1.71
C SER A 148 -33.63 -48.52 0.23
N GLN A 149 -32.71 -49.35 -0.31
CA GLN A 149 -32.65 -49.99 -1.65
C GLN A 149 -33.26 -49.27 -2.89
N GLN A 150 -32.52 -48.99 -3.98
CA GLN A 150 -31.77 -49.86 -4.93
C GLN A 150 -32.62 -50.36 -6.12
N GLY A 151 -32.11 -50.15 -7.35
CA GLY A 151 -32.67 -50.64 -8.63
C GLY A 151 -31.81 -50.21 -9.82
N GLU A 152 -31.67 -51.06 -10.85
CA GLU A 152 -30.68 -50.92 -11.94
C GLU A 152 -31.29 -51.06 -13.36
N GLU A 153 -30.44 -50.77 -14.37
CA GLU A 153 -30.47 -51.18 -15.79
C GLU A 153 -31.49 -50.64 -16.82
N GLY A 154 -30.95 -50.37 -18.02
CA GLY A 154 -31.64 -50.45 -19.33
C GLY A 154 -32.17 -49.15 -19.95
N GLN A 155 -32.16 -48.95 -21.29
CA GLN A 155 -31.33 -49.57 -22.35
C GLN A 155 -31.41 -48.71 -23.66
N GLN A 156 -30.35 -48.74 -24.47
CA GLN A 156 -30.21 -48.45 -25.93
C GLN A 156 -31.14 -47.45 -26.68
N GLY A 157 -30.53 -46.59 -27.51
CA GLY A 157 -31.25 -45.76 -28.50
C GLY A 157 -30.33 -45.01 -29.49
N GLU A 158 -30.33 -45.49 -30.74
CA GLU A 158 -29.78 -45.01 -32.03
C GLU A 158 -29.84 -43.49 -32.35
N GLN A 159 -29.24 -42.92 -33.42
CA GLN A 159 -28.14 -43.25 -34.36
C GLN A 159 -28.08 -42.12 -35.44
N SER A 160 -26.92 -41.56 -35.78
CA SER A 160 -26.66 -40.92 -37.10
C SER A 160 -25.19 -40.49 -37.26
N LYS A 161 -24.69 -40.42 -38.51
CA LYS A 161 -23.31 -40.06 -38.90
C LYS A 161 -23.28 -39.37 -40.28
N GLN A 162 -22.15 -38.72 -40.59
CA GLN A 162 -21.67 -38.32 -41.94
C GLN A 162 -22.40 -37.08 -42.52
N SER A 163 -21.74 -36.09 -43.15
CA SER A 163 -20.72 -36.16 -44.24
C SER A 163 -19.67 -35.03 -44.15
N GLN A 164 -18.36 -35.31 -44.23
CA GLN A 164 -17.48 -35.32 -45.43
C GLN A 164 -17.17 -33.95 -46.12
N GLN A 165 -16.07 -33.32 -45.67
CA GLN A 165 -14.80 -33.14 -46.41
C GLN A 165 -14.76 -32.54 -47.84
N GLY A 166 -13.98 -31.45 -48.05
CA GLY A 166 -13.58 -30.94 -49.37
C GLY A 166 -12.46 -29.87 -49.37
N LYS A 167 -11.49 -29.99 -50.30
CA LYS A 167 -10.32 -29.11 -50.62
C LYS A 167 -9.70 -29.62 -51.96
N PRO A 168 -8.79 -28.92 -52.68
CA PRO A 168 -8.66 -27.48 -52.99
C PRO A 168 -8.29 -27.18 -54.51
N GLY A 169 -8.16 -25.91 -54.92
CA GLY A 169 -7.59 -25.45 -56.22
C GLY A 169 -7.90 -23.95 -56.46
N GLN A 170 -7.02 -23.02 -56.90
CA GLN A 170 -6.17 -22.89 -58.11
C GLN A 170 -6.97 -22.62 -59.42
N GLN A 171 -6.60 -21.67 -60.32
CA GLN A 171 -5.43 -20.77 -60.41
C GLN A 171 -5.70 -19.55 -61.36
N GLY A 172 -4.95 -18.44 -61.17
CA GLY A 172 -4.51 -17.51 -62.25
C GLY A 172 -5.04 -16.07 -62.20
N GLU A 173 -4.37 -15.03 -62.74
CA GLU A 173 -2.92 -14.79 -63.00
C GLU A 173 -2.68 -13.30 -63.41
N GLN A 174 -1.40 -12.89 -63.63
CA GLN A 174 -0.90 -11.55 -64.04
C GLN A 174 -0.95 -10.40 -62.98
N SER A 175 -0.02 -9.42 -62.95
CA SER A 175 1.39 -9.36 -63.43
C SER A 175 2.18 -8.18 -62.84
N GLN A 176 3.47 -8.43 -62.53
CA GLN A 176 4.64 -7.52 -62.61
C GLN A 176 4.61 -6.09 -61.99
N GLN A 177 5.22 -5.99 -60.79
CA GLN A 177 6.48 -5.28 -60.51
C GLN A 177 6.75 -3.87 -61.12
N GLY A 178 6.95 -2.88 -60.23
CA GLY A 178 7.55 -1.57 -60.53
C GLY A 178 8.21 -0.96 -59.28
N GLU A 179 9.26 -0.16 -59.45
CA GLU A 179 10.17 0.31 -58.36
C GLU A 179 10.13 1.84 -58.17
N LYS A 180 10.46 2.31 -56.96
CA LYS A 180 10.84 3.68 -56.55
C LYS A 180 9.81 4.83 -56.65
N GLY A 181 9.91 5.75 -55.69
CA GLY A 181 9.27 7.07 -55.73
C GLY A 181 9.00 7.66 -54.34
N GLU A 182 9.96 8.40 -53.78
CA GLU A 182 9.68 9.27 -52.64
C GLU A 182 8.83 10.47 -53.07
N GLN A 183 7.73 10.73 -52.36
CA GLN A 183 7.22 12.09 -52.18
C GLN A 183 6.35 12.15 -50.91
N GLY A 184 6.91 12.71 -49.85
CA GLY A 184 6.09 13.24 -48.76
C GLY A 184 5.41 14.51 -49.28
N GLN A 185 4.09 14.55 -49.27
CA GLN A 185 3.33 15.80 -49.37
C GLN A 185 2.89 16.20 -47.97
N GLU A 186 3.22 17.42 -47.58
CA GLU A 186 2.91 17.98 -46.27
C GLU A 186 1.41 18.21 -46.16
N GLY A 187 0.75 17.42 -45.28
CA GLY A 187 -0.66 17.60 -44.96
C GLY A 187 -0.85 18.68 -43.90
N GLU A 188 -1.00 19.93 -44.31
CA GLU A 188 -1.49 21.01 -43.42
C GLU A 188 -2.96 20.76 -43.01
N GLN A 189 -3.17 19.98 -41.94
CA GLN A 189 -4.38 20.03 -41.13
C GLN A 189 -4.17 19.31 -39.79
N GLY A 190 -4.42 20.00 -38.67
CA GLY A 190 -4.20 19.44 -37.33
C GLY A 190 -4.23 20.43 -36.16
N GLN A 191 -4.36 21.74 -36.39
CA GLN A 191 -4.44 22.75 -35.31
C GLN A 191 -5.85 22.86 -34.69
N GLN A 192 -6.45 21.70 -34.38
CA GLN A 192 -7.62 21.50 -33.53
C GLN A 192 -7.43 20.17 -32.80
N SER A 193 -7.44 20.08 -31.46
CA SER A 193 -7.69 21.15 -30.48
C SER A 193 -6.92 20.90 -29.18
N GLN A 194 -6.43 21.97 -28.55
CA GLN A 194 -6.18 21.96 -27.10
C GLN A 194 -7.54 22.04 -26.39
N GLN A 195 -8.32 20.96 -26.47
CA GLN A 195 -9.32 20.69 -25.44
C GLN A 195 -8.51 20.40 -24.18
N SER A 196 -8.47 21.34 -23.25
CA SER A 196 -7.78 21.19 -21.97
C SER A 196 -8.28 19.91 -21.31
N GLN A 197 -7.39 18.94 -21.15
CA GLN A 197 -7.69 17.70 -20.43
C GLN A 197 -7.88 18.10 -18.96
N GLN A 198 -9.15 18.27 -18.58
CA GLN A 198 -9.55 18.56 -17.21
C GLN A 198 -8.92 17.50 -16.31
N SER A 199 -8.29 17.92 -15.21
CA SER A 199 -7.70 16.96 -14.28
C SER A 199 -8.79 16.04 -13.74
N PRO A 200 -8.48 14.80 -13.35
CA PRO A 200 -9.43 13.94 -12.67
C PRO A 200 -10.08 14.61 -11.44
N GLN A 201 -9.34 15.45 -10.69
CA GLN A 201 -9.90 16.30 -9.64
C GLN A 201 -10.99 17.25 -10.19
N GLN A 202 -10.67 18.05 -11.21
CA GLN A 202 -11.63 19.00 -11.83
C GLN A 202 -12.88 18.30 -12.36
N ALA A 203 -12.74 17.07 -12.87
CA ALA A 203 -13.88 16.29 -13.35
C ALA A 203 -14.79 15.85 -12.20
N ALA A 204 -14.23 15.42 -11.06
CA ALA A 204 -14.99 15.09 -9.85
C ALA A 204 -15.63 16.33 -9.21
N GLU A 205 -14.94 17.47 -9.20
CA GLU A 205 -15.44 18.77 -8.72
C GLU A 205 -16.67 19.22 -9.54
N GLN A 206 -16.62 19.09 -10.87
CA GLN A 206 -17.77 19.35 -11.75
C GLN A 206 -18.95 18.41 -11.46
N LYS A 207 -18.69 17.13 -11.14
CA LYS A 207 -19.75 16.19 -10.75
C LYS A 207 -20.37 16.51 -9.39
N LEU A 208 -19.59 17.01 -8.43
CA LEU A 208 -20.14 17.59 -7.21
C LEU A 208 -20.97 18.85 -7.51
N GLN A 209 -20.50 19.74 -8.39
CA GLN A 209 -21.23 20.94 -8.79
C GLN A 209 -22.58 20.62 -9.46
N ASP A 210 -22.61 19.65 -10.38
CA ASP A 210 -23.85 19.16 -11.00
C ASP A 210 -24.80 18.54 -9.97
N ALA A 211 -24.27 17.79 -9.00
CA ALA A 211 -25.07 17.24 -7.90
C ALA A 211 -25.68 18.35 -7.01
N ILE A 212 -24.93 19.40 -6.70
CA ILE A 212 -25.40 20.57 -5.92
C ILE A 212 -26.50 21.31 -6.68
N GLN A 213 -26.33 21.52 -7.99
CA GLN A 213 -27.39 22.10 -8.83
C GLN A 213 -28.67 21.25 -8.78
N LYS A 214 -28.54 19.92 -8.83
CA LYS A 214 -29.69 19.00 -8.72
C LYS A 214 -30.32 18.98 -7.33
N MET A 215 -29.55 19.03 -6.25
CA MET A 215 -30.08 19.21 -4.89
C MET A 215 -30.83 20.53 -4.73
N ARG A 216 -30.32 21.63 -5.32
CA ARG A 216 -30.98 22.96 -5.32
C ARG A 216 -32.22 23.02 -6.23
N GLN A 217 -32.34 22.14 -7.22
CA GLN A 217 -33.58 21.95 -7.98
C GLN A 217 -34.60 21.15 -7.15
N ALA A 218 -34.20 20.01 -6.58
CA ALA A 218 -35.04 19.20 -5.69
C ALA A 218 -35.64 20.00 -4.52
N GLU A 219 -34.85 20.86 -3.88
CA GLU A 219 -35.29 21.76 -2.81
C GLU A 219 -36.47 22.65 -3.22
N LYS A 220 -36.44 23.21 -4.43
CA LYS A 220 -37.52 24.06 -4.96
C LYS A 220 -38.77 23.26 -5.32
N GLU A 221 -38.62 22.10 -5.95
CA GLU A 221 -39.79 21.27 -6.27
C GLU A 221 -40.47 20.78 -4.96
N LEU A 222 -39.70 20.53 -3.89
CA LEU A 222 -40.24 20.25 -2.54
C LEU A 222 -40.98 21.47 -1.94
N GLU A 223 -40.44 22.69 -2.07
CA GLU A 223 -41.11 23.93 -1.65
C GLU A 223 -42.40 24.20 -2.44
N GLU A 224 -42.43 23.87 -3.73
CA GLU A 224 -43.60 23.95 -4.62
C GLU A 224 -44.56 22.73 -4.46
N ALA A 225 -44.29 21.83 -3.52
CA ALA A 225 -45.04 20.60 -3.22
C ALA A 225 -45.13 19.57 -4.37
N LYS A 226 -44.26 19.69 -5.37
CA LYS A 226 -44.10 18.79 -6.52
C LYS A 226 -43.23 17.59 -6.16
N ARG A 227 -43.87 16.52 -5.70
CA ARG A 227 -43.18 15.35 -5.15
C ARG A 227 -42.41 14.54 -6.20
N ASP A 228 -42.99 14.32 -7.37
CA ASP A 228 -42.43 13.39 -8.35
C ASP A 228 -41.24 14.05 -9.07
N GLU A 229 -41.38 15.32 -9.43
CA GLU A 229 -40.32 16.18 -9.97
C GLU A 229 -39.15 16.32 -8.98
N ALA A 230 -39.43 16.46 -7.68
CA ALA A 230 -38.40 16.43 -6.64
C ALA A 230 -37.63 15.10 -6.64
N VAL A 231 -38.32 13.95 -6.72
CA VAL A 231 -37.67 12.63 -6.79
C VAL A 231 -36.77 12.51 -8.03
N GLU A 232 -37.18 13.00 -9.20
CA GLU A 232 -36.32 13.00 -10.39
C GLU A 232 -35.01 13.77 -10.17
N GLN A 233 -35.09 14.98 -9.60
CA GLN A 233 -33.87 15.76 -9.31
C GLN A 233 -33.03 15.12 -8.19
N GLN A 234 -33.66 14.42 -7.24
CA GLN A 234 -32.96 13.68 -6.19
C GLN A 234 -32.20 12.45 -6.76
N ILE A 235 -32.75 11.75 -7.75
CA ILE A 235 -32.06 10.66 -8.47
C ILE A 235 -30.86 11.21 -9.25
N ALA A 236 -31.05 12.32 -9.99
CA ALA A 236 -29.96 12.95 -10.73
C ALA A 236 -28.83 13.46 -9.82
N ALA A 237 -29.16 13.93 -8.61
CA ALA A 237 -28.16 14.26 -7.60
C ALA A 237 -27.40 13.03 -7.09
N GLU A 238 -28.08 11.91 -6.81
CA GLU A 238 -27.42 10.64 -6.45
C GLU A 238 -26.48 10.12 -7.54
N GLU A 239 -26.88 10.21 -8.81
CA GLU A 239 -26.05 9.75 -9.94
C GLU A 239 -24.77 10.58 -10.06
N ASN A 240 -24.88 11.91 -10.01
CA ASN A 240 -23.72 12.80 -10.06
C ASN A 240 -22.80 12.64 -8.84
N LEU A 241 -23.34 12.43 -7.63
CA LEU A 241 -22.55 12.11 -6.45
C LEU A 241 -21.78 10.80 -6.60
N ARG A 242 -22.38 9.77 -7.20
CA ARG A 242 -21.68 8.50 -7.49
C ARG A 242 -20.58 8.68 -8.54
N GLN A 243 -20.84 9.43 -9.61
CA GLN A 243 -19.83 9.74 -10.62
C GLN A 243 -18.62 10.49 -10.00
N ALA A 244 -18.86 11.45 -9.09
CA ALA A 244 -17.80 12.14 -8.35
C ALA A 244 -17.01 11.17 -7.43
N ILE A 245 -17.70 10.28 -6.69
CA ILE A 245 -17.07 9.25 -5.85
C ILE A 245 -16.19 8.32 -6.69
N ASP A 246 -16.70 7.81 -7.81
CA ASP A 246 -16.00 6.87 -8.68
C ASP A 246 -14.73 7.52 -9.29
N GLN A 247 -14.79 8.81 -9.62
CA GLN A 247 -13.63 9.58 -10.11
C GLN A 247 -12.57 9.79 -9.00
N LEU A 248 -12.97 10.21 -7.80
CA LEU A 248 -12.02 10.32 -6.68
C LEU A 248 -11.43 8.97 -6.28
N GLU A 249 -12.18 7.86 -6.36
CA GLU A 249 -11.65 6.52 -6.10
C GLU A 249 -10.61 6.08 -7.14
N GLN A 250 -10.72 6.52 -8.40
CA GLN A 250 -9.69 6.32 -9.42
C GLN A 250 -8.42 7.12 -9.08
N ILE A 251 -8.55 8.37 -8.64
CA ILE A 251 -7.40 9.20 -8.19
C ILE A 251 -6.71 8.54 -7.00
N LEU A 252 -7.47 8.17 -5.96
CA LEU A 252 -6.93 7.54 -4.76
C LEU A 252 -6.26 6.19 -5.07
N ARG A 253 -6.74 5.44 -6.07
CA ARG A 253 -6.04 4.25 -6.60
C ARG A 253 -4.71 4.63 -7.25
N GLN A 254 -4.69 5.61 -8.16
CA GLN A 254 -3.47 6.04 -8.84
C GLN A 254 -2.39 6.56 -7.87
N LEU A 255 -2.78 7.29 -6.83
CA LEU A 255 -1.86 7.77 -5.78
C LEU A 255 -1.27 6.62 -4.95
N ARG A 256 -2.10 5.64 -4.55
CA ARG A 256 -1.64 4.41 -3.88
C ARG A 256 -0.67 3.61 -4.76
N GLU A 257 -0.95 3.48 -6.06
CA GLU A 257 -0.06 2.81 -7.01
C GLU A 257 1.29 3.53 -7.14
N GLU A 258 1.31 4.87 -7.23
CA GLU A 258 2.59 5.60 -7.34
C GLU A 258 3.40 5.51 -6.04
N GLU A 259 2.75 5.62 -4.87
CA GLU A 259 3.40 5.40 -3.57
C GLU A 259 4.02 3.99 -3.49
N MET A 260 3.24 2.94 -3.75
CA MET A 260 3.70 1.55 -3.78
C MET A 260 4.86 1.35 -4.76
N GLN A 261 4.78 1.89 -5.98
CA GLN A 261 5.85 1.75 -6.97
C GLN A 261 7.16 2.45 -6.52
N ARG A 262 7.06 3.61 -5.86
CA ARG A 262 8.22 4.31 -5.26
C ARG A 262 8.80 3.54 -4.08
N GLU A 263 7.98 2.98 -3.20
CA GLU A 263 8.43 2.21 -2.04
C GLU A 263 9.11 0.90 -2.46
N LEU A 264 8.51 0.17 -3.40
CA LEU A 264 9.12 -0.99 -4.06
C LEU A 264 10.50 -0.64 -4.63
N ALA A 265 10.63 0.48 -5.33
CA ALA A 265 11.90 0.94 -5.90
C ALA A 265 12.93 1.37 -4.83
N ARG A 266 12.48 2.06 -3.77
CA ARG A 266 13.31 2.48 -2.61
C ARG A 266 13.88 1.27 -1.88
N LEU A 267 13.05 0.25 -1.65
CA LEU A 267 13.43 -1.00 -1.00
C LEU A 267 14.34 -1.85 -1.89
N GLU A 268 14.00 -2.02 -3.17
CA GLU A 268 14.83 -2.79 -4.12
C GLU A 268 16.22 -2.16 -4.30
N SER A 269 16.31 -0.82 -4.34
CA SER A 269 17.58 -0.09 -4.36
C SER A 269 18.43 -0.33 -3.10
N ARG A 270 17.80 -0.33 -1.91
CA ARG A 270 18.50 -0.65 -0.65
C ARG A 270 18.98 -2.11 -0.63
N LEU A 271 18.16 -3.06 -1.07
CA LEU A 271 18.55 -4.47 -1.15
C LEU A 271 19.66 -4.72 -2.18
N LYS A 272 19.62 -4.09 -3.36
CA LYS A 272 20.72 -4.12 -4.34
C LYS A 272 22.05 -3.63 -3.73
N LYS A 273 22.01 -2.56 -2.93
CA LYS A 273 23.18 -2.08 -2.17
C LYS A 273 23.65 -3.12 -1.14
N MET A 274 22.73 -3.76 -0.41
CA MET A 274 23.06 -4.82 0.54
C MET A 274 23.69 -6.04 -0.13
N ALA A 275 23.16 -6.51 -1.27
CA ALA A 275 23.72 -7.61 -2.04
C ALA A 275 25.15 -7.30 -2.52
N ALA A 276 25.39 -6.10 -3.07
CA ALA A 276 26.72 -5.68 -3.50
C ALA A 276 27.74 -5.65 -2.34
N MET A 277 27.33 -5.16 -1.16
CA MET A 277 28.19 -5.20 0.04
C MET A 277 28.42 -6.64 0.53
N GLN A 278 27.36 -7.47 0.59
CA GLN A 278 27.46 -8.85 1.09
C GLN A 278 28.31 -9.74 0.19
N SER A 279 28.17 -9.59 -1.13
CA SER A 279 28.97 -10.29 -2.13
C SER A 279 30.46 -9.95 -1.98
N LYS A 280 30.81 -8.65 -1.87
CA LYS A 280 32.20 -8.24 -1.61
C LYS A 280 32.74 -8.80 -0.29
N VAL A 281 31.97 -8.71 0.80
CA VAL A 281 32.41 -9.21 2.12
C VAL A 281 32.61 -10.73 2.11
N LEU A 282 31.77 -11.48 1.39
CA LEU A 282 31.95 -12.91 1.15
C LEU A 282 33.23 -13.19 0.34
N GLU A 283 33.47 -12.48 -0.76
CA GLU A 283 34.66 -12.65 -1.61
C GLU A 283 35.96 -12.37 -0.82
N ASP A 284 36.03 -11.20 -0.17
CA ASP A 284 37.18 -10.81 0.67
C ASP A 284 37.40 -11.82 1.83
N THR A 285 36.33 -12.37 2.41
CA THR A 285 36.41 -13.40 3.46
C THR A 285 36.97 -14.71 2.90
N ALA A 286 36.55 -15.13 1.70
CA ALA A 286 37.05 -16.32 1.04
C ALA A 286 38.54 -16.18 0.69
N GLN A 287 38.94 -15.08 0.05
CA GLN A 287 40.35 -14.77 -0.24
C GLN A 287 41.22 -14.74 1.02
N LEU A 288 40.71 -14.19 2.13
CA LEU A 288 41.42 -14.20 3.42
C LEU A 288 41.54 -15.61 4.01
N ALA A 289 40.54 -16.47 3.79
CA ALA A 289 40.49 -17.83 4.30
C ALA A 289 41.45 -18.78 3.60
N GLU A 290 41.80 -18.54 2.33
CA GLU A 290 42.85 -19.27 1.59
C GLU A 290 44.19 -19.27 2.31
N THR A 291 44.48 -18.25 3.13
CA THR A 291 45.68 -18.21 3.99
C THR A 291 45.69 -19.40 4.96
N PRO A 292 46.65 -20.35 4.87
CA PRO A 292 46.67 -21.55 5.70
C PRO A 292 46.70 -21.23 7.19
N LYS A 293 46.00 -22.02 8.03
CA LYS A 293 45.88 -21.77 9.48
C LYS A 293 47.23 -21.54 10.20
N SER A 294 48.32 -22.14 9.72
CA SER A 294 49.69 -22.00 10.24
C SER A 294 50.43 -20.71 9.81
N GLN A 295 49.92 -19.99 8.81
CA GLN A 295 50.49 -18.72 8.30
C GLN A 295 49.68 -17.49 8.74
N ARG A 296 48.47 -17.70 9.28
CA ARG A 296 47.62 -16.63 9.82
C ARG A 296 48.31 -15.94 11.00
N ASN A 297 48.20 -14.63 11.03
CA ASN A 297 48.88 -13.76 12.00
C ASN A 297 48.08 -12.46 12.19
N ARG A 298 48.63 -11.50 12.94
CA ARG A 298 47.98 -10.21 13.23
C ARG A 298 47.46 -9.45 12.01
N GLN A 299 48.06 -9.61 10.82
CA GLN A 299 47.54 -9.02 9.58
C GLN A 299 46.25 -9.71 9.10
N THR A 300 46.11 -11.02 9.31
CA THR A 300 44.86 -11.76 9.11
C THR A 300 43.79 -11.28 10.09
N ASP A 301 44.15 -11.11 11.37
CA ASP A 301 43.22 -10.66 12.41
C ASP A 301 42.70 -9.25 12.15
N LEU A 302 43.58 -8.33 11.73
CA LEU A 302 43.20 -6.96 11.34
C LEU A 302 42.23 -6.97 10.16
N ARG A 303 42.51 -7.71 9.09
CA ARG A 303 41.60 -7.83 7.93
C ARG A 303 40.26 -8.47 8.28
N ALA A 304 40.24 -9.46 9.17
CA ALA A 304 38.99 -10.05 9.65
C ALA A 304 38.19 -9.04 10.51
N GLY A 305 38.88 -8.20 11.29
CA GLY A 305 38.31 -7.03 11.95
C GLY A 305 37.71 -6.02 10.98
N ASP A 306 38.42 -5.65 9.91
CA ASP A 306 37.92 -4.74 8.86
C ASP A 306 36.63 -5.30 8.23
N LEU A 307 36.59 -6.60 7.91
CA LEU A 307 35.41 -7.27 7.37
C LEU A 307 34.25 -7.34 8.38
N SER A 308 34.52 -7.41 9.68
CA SER A 308 33.50 -7.25 10.74
C SER A 308 32.83 -5.86 10.68
N PHE A 309 33.62 -4.80 10.43
CA PHE A 309 33.07 -3.45 10.28
C PHE A 309 32.28 -3.28 8.98
N GLU A 310 32.71 -3.87 7.86
CA GLU A 310 31.91 -3.87 6.62
C GLU A 310 30.58 -4.63 6.79
N GLN A 311 30.61 -5.82 7.40
CA GLN A 311 29.40 -6.60 7.65
C GLN A 311 28.39 -5.85 8.56
N LYS A 312 28.86 -5.08 9.56
CA LYS A 312 27.98 -4.24 10.39
C LYS A 312 27.25 -3.15 9.60
N LYS A 313 27.79 -2.67 8.48
CA LYS A 313 27.08 -1.74 7.59
C LYS A 313 25.90 -2.41 6.89
N ILE A 314 25.99 -3.72 6.63
CA ILE A 314 24.90 -4.53 6.07
C ILE A 314 23.79 -4.69 7.12
N THR A 315 24.13 -4.93 8.39
CA THR A 315 23.15 -4.93 9.51
C THR A 315 22.41 -3.59 9.60
N VAL A 316 23.11 -2.46 9.49
CA VAL A 316 22.49 -1.11 9.53
C VAL A 316 21.59 -0.83 8.33
N GLU A 317 21.91 -1.32 7.13
CA GLU A 317 20.96 -1.23 6.00
C GLU A 317 19.76 -2.19 6.15
N ALA A 318 19.93 -3.35 6.81
CA ALA A 318 18.81 -4.23 7.16
C ALA A 318 17.87 -3.57 8.19
N ASP A 319 18.40 -2.93 9.24
CA ASP A 319 17.60 -2.12 10.19
C ASP A 319 16.81 -1.02 9.45
N ARG A 320 17.42 -0.36 8.45
CA ARG A 320 16.75 0.65 7.61
C ARG A 320 15.74 0.08 6.61
N ALA A 321 15.86 -1.20 6.23
CA ALA A 321 14.83 -1.90 5.45
C ALA A 321 13.64 -2.30 6.34
N MET A 322 13.89 -2.70 7.60
CA MET A 322 12.85 -3.02 8.59
C MET A 322 11.95 -1.82 8.93
N LEU A 323 12.48 -0.59 8.90
CA LEU A 323 11.66 0.61 9.14
C LEU A 323 10.61 0.81 8.03
N LEU A 324 11.05 0.80 6.76
CA LEU A 324 10.15 0.92 5.60
C LEU A 324 9.06 -0.17 5.60
N LEU A 325 9.44 -1.42 5.86
CA LEU A 325 8.50 -2.55 5.94
C LEU A 325 7.56 -2.52 7.17
N ARG A 326 7.78 -1.62 8.14
CA ARG A 326 6.88 -1.41 9.29
C ARG A 326 5.98 -0.21 9.12
N GLU A 327 6.44 0.82 8.41
CA GLU A 327 5.61 1.96 8.00
C GLU A 327 4.48 1.51 7.04
N GLU A 328 4.75 0.49 6.22
CA GLU A 328 3.82 -0.09 5.22
C GLU A 328 2.82 -1.11 5.79
N GLY A 329 3.12 -1.74 6.94
CA GLY A 329 2.19 -2.53 7.77
C GLY A 329 1.64 -3.85 7.21
N SER A 330 1.53 -4.04 5.89
CA SER A 330 0.73 -5.13 5.29
C SER A 330 1.47 -6.46 5.14
N SER A 331 2.78 -6.41 4.91
CA SER A 331 3.58 -7.57 4.49
C SER A 331 4.02 -8.40 5.69
N VAL A 332 3.72 -9.71 5.72
CA VAL A 332 4.08 -10.59 6.85
C VAL A 332 5.39 -11.36 6.59
N ALA A 333 5.60 -11.83 5.36
CA ALA A 333 6.76 -12.65 5.02
C ALA A 333 8.05 -11.82 4.84
N PHE A 334 7.95 -10.58 4.37
CA PHE A 334 9.11 -9.71 4.09
C PHE A 334 9.86 -9.26 5.35
N PRO A 335 9.20 -8.77 6.42
CA PRO A 335 9.88 -8.39 7.66
C PRO A 335 10.67 -9.55 8.30
N GLU A 336 10.16 -10.78 8.28
CA GLU A 336 10.89 -11.95 8.80
C GLU A 336 12.19 -12.21 8.05
N VAL A 337 12.19 -12.14 6.70
CA VAL A 337 13.42 -12.36 5.93
C VAL A 337 14.47 -11.28 6.21
N VAL A 338 14.05 -10.02 6.37
CA VAL A 338 14.98 -8.94 6.75
C VAL A 338 15.46 -9.08 8.19
N GLU A 339 14.62 -9.53 9.13
CA GLU A 339 15.06 -9.85 10.51
C GLU A 339 16.09 -10.98 10.52
N GLN A 340 15.91 -12.03 9.71
CA GLN A 340 16.91 -13.09 9.53
C GLN A 340 18.21 -12.55 8.94
N ILE A 341 18.16 -11.79 7.84
CA ILE A 341 19.33 -11.15 7.20
C ILE A 341 20.11 -10.28 8.20
N ARG A 342 19.39 -9.50 9.02
CA ARG A 342 19.95 -8.64 10.06
C ARG A 342 20.66 -9.44 11.14
N ASN A 343 19.99 -10.47 11.68
CA ASN A 343 20.51 -11.28 12.78
C ASN A 343 21.70 -12.14 12.33
N ASP A 344 21.68 -12.67 11.10
CA ASP A 344 22.83 -13.34 10.50
C ASP A 344 23.98 -12.36 10.20
N SER A 345 23.69 -11.13 9.74
CA SER A 345 24.72 -10.11 9.50
C SER A 345 25.48 -9.76 10.79
N ASP A 346 24.80 -9.54 11.91
CA ASP A 346 25.48 -9.32 13.20
C ASP A 346 26.27 -10.57 13.63
N ARG A 347 25.71 -11.76 13.45
CA ARG A 347 26.40 -13.03 13.75
C ARG A 347 27.66 -13.23 12.92
N ILE A 348 27.64 -12.94 11.62
CA ILE A 348 28.83 -12.94 10.75
C ILE A 348 29.83 -11.91 11.27
N ALA A 349 29.40 -10.69 11.60
CA ALA A 349 30.30 -9.66 12.11
C ALA A 349 30.98 -10.06 13.43
N GLN A 350 30.26 -10.71 14.35
CA GLN A 350 30.83 -11.29 15.57
C GLN A 350 31.87 -12.37 15.26
N ARG A 351 31.60 -13.26 14.30
CA ARG A 351 32.56 -14.32 13.89
C ARG A 351 33.82 -13.73 13.25
N LEU A 352 33.67 -12.80 12.30
CA LEU A 352 34.77 -12.10 11.65
C LEU A 352 35.64 -11.33 12.66
N GLY A 353 35.02 -10.66 13.66
CA GLY A 353 35.74 -9.97 14.74
C GLY A 353 36.54 -10.89 15.67
N ASN A 354 36.26 -12.20 15.64
CA ASN A 354 37.00 -13.26 16.34
C ASN A 354 37.94 -14.04 15.39
N SER A 355 38.28 -13.48 14.22
CA SER A 355 39.07 -14.13 13.16
C SER A 355 38.49 -15.47 12.63
N GLN A 356 37.20 -15.75 12.86
CA GLN A 356 36.53 -16.96 12.41
C GLN A 356 36.10 -16.81 10.94
N ILE A 357 37.05 -17.00 10.02
CA ILE A 357 36.87 -16.91 8.55
C ILE A 357 36.69 -18.29 7.89
N ASP A 358 36.05 -19.22 8.59
CA ASP A 358 35.87 -20.61 8.18
C ASP A 358 34.66 -20.82 7.23
N ALA A 359 34.51 -22.06 6.74
CA ALA A 359 33.40 -22.47 5.87
C ALA A 359 32.01 -22.25 6.51
N VAL A 360 31.93 -22.19 7.84
CA VAL A 360 30.68 -21.86 8.55
C VAL A 360 30.36 -20.38 8.41
N THR A 361 31.32 -19.47 8.60
CA THR A 361 31.12 -18.03 8.37
C THR A 361 30.76 -17.74 6.91
N GLN A 362 31.48 -18.37 5.97
CA GLN A 362 31.21 -18.23 4.54
C GLN A 362 29.83 -18.80 4.15
N GLY A 363 29.42 -19.91 4.75
CA GLY A 363 28.08 -20.48 4.55
C GLY A 363 26.95 -19.53 5.00
N ILE A 364 27.11 -18.84 6.13
CA ILE A 364 26.11 -17.85 6.59
C ILE A 364 26.13 -16.62 5.67
N GLN A 365 27.30 -16.16 5.22
CA GLN A 365 27.44 -15.06 4.24
C GLN A 365 26.74 -15.39 2.90
N GLN A 366 26.85 -16.64 2.44
CA GLN A 366 26.14 -17.16 1.26
C GLN A 366 24.62 -17.18 1.47
N ASP A 367 24.15 -17.67 2.63
CA ASP A 367 22.72 -17.72 2.94
C ASP A 367 22.09 -16.32 3.04
N VAL A 368 22.83 -15.33 3.55
CA VAL A 368 22.42 -13.91 3.57
C VAL A 368 22.38 -13.32 2.16
N LEU A 369 23.39 -13.57 1.33
CA LEU A 369 23.41 -13.08 -0.06
C LEU A 369 22.22 -13.63 -0.85
N ALA A 370 22.00 -14.95 -0.78
CA ALA A 370 20.85 -15.59 -1.40
C ALA A 370 19.52 -14.99 -0.92
N ALA A 371 19.35 -14.78 0.39
CA ALA A 371 18.15 -14.17 0.96
C ALA A 371 17.87 -12.75 0.39
N ILE A 372 18.91 -11.95 0.15
CA ILE A 372 18.77 -10.61 -0.44
C ILE A 372 18.40 -10.70 -1.93
N GLU A 373 19.04 -11.59 -2.69
CA GLU A 373 18.75 -11.80 -4.13
C GLU A 373 17.34 -12.36 -4.38
N GLU A 374 16.88 -13.27 -3.50
CA GLU A 374 15.52 -13.81 -3.45
C GLU A 374 14.49 -12.71 -3.22
N MET A 375 14.75 -11.78 -2.28
CA MET A 375 13.89 -10.61 -2.05
C MET A 375 13.90 -9.63 -3.24
N ILE A 376 15.05 -9.30 -3.82
CA ILE A 376 15.14 -8.42 -5.01
C ILE A 376 14.29 -9.01 -6.14
N THR A 377 14.39 -10.33 -6.38
CA THR A 377 13.59 -11.03 -7.39
C THR A 377 12.09 -10.92 -7.12
N ALA A 378 11.67 -11.01 -5.86
CA ALA A 378 10.27 -10.87 -5.47
C ALA A 378 9.73 -9.43 -5.61
N LEU A 379 10.52 -8.40 -5.26
CA LEU A 379 10.15 -6.99 -5.46
C LEU A 379 10.06 -6.63 -6.95
N GLN A 380 11.00 -7.11 -7.77
CA GLN A 380 10.92 -6.94 -9.23
C GLN A 380 9.75 -7.70 -9.84
N GLN A 381 9.23 -8.76 -9.20
CA GLN A 381 7.96 -9.33 -9.62
C GLN A 381 6.80 -8.41 -9.24
N ALA A 382 6.74 -7.90 -8.01
CA ALA A 382 5.69 -6.99 -7.56
C ALA A 382 5.58 -5.74 -8.46
N GLN A 383 6.71 -5.08 -8.77
CA GLN A 383 6.78 -3.95 -9.71
C GLN A 383 6.16 -4.29 -11.08
N ARG A 384 6.56 -5.42 -11.69
CA ARG A 384 6.06 -5.84 -13.02
C ARG A 384 4.61 -6.30 -13.00
N ASP A 385 4.09 -6.76 -11.87
CA ASP A 385 2.69 -7.17 -11.75
C ASP A 385 1.78 -5.95 -11.50
N LEU A 386 2.26 -4.94 -10.77
CA LEU A 386 1.65 -3.61 -10.63
C LEU A 386 1.57 -2.86 -11.99
N GLU A 387 2.66 -2.85 -12.75
CA GLU A 387 2.70 -2.26 -14.11
C GLU A 387 1.68 -2.90 -15.07
N LYS A 388 1.42 -4.21 -14.94
CA LYS A 388 0.39 -4.90 -15.75
C LYS A 388 -1.03 -4.53 -15.33
N GLN A 389 -1.30 -4.38 -14.03
CA GLN A 389 -2.61 -3.92 -13.56
C GLN A 389 -2.93 -2.55 -14.15
N LYS A 390 -1.99 -1.60 -14.06
CA LYS A 390 -2.10 -0.25 -14.63
C LYS A 390 -2.35 -0.27 -16.15
N GLN A 391 -1.74 -1.20 -16.89
CA GLN A 391 -1.97 -1.38 -18.34
C GLN A 391 -3.34 -2.01 -18.66
N GLN A 392 -3.86 -2.90 -17.80
CA GLN A 392 -5.15 -3.56 -18.01
C GLN A 392 -6.33 -2.63 -17.69
N GLU A 393 -6.25 -1.83 -16.63
CA GLU A 393 -7.28 -0.82 -16.34
C GLU A 393 -7.42 0.21 -17.48
N GLY A 394 -6.34 0.51 -18.20
CA GLY A 394 -6.34 1.36 -19.39
C GLY A 394 -7.02 0.77 -20.64
N GLN A 395 -7.43 -0.50 -20.64
CA GLN A 395 -8.10 -1.15 -21.80
C GLN A 395 -9.51 -1.69 -21.51
N SER A 396 -9.92 -1.81 -20.25
CA SER A 396 -11.25 -2.31 -19.88
C SER A 396 -11.88 -1.50 -18.75
N GLY A 397 -12.63 -0.46 -19.13
CA GLY A 397 -13.36 0.42 -18.21
C GLY A 397 -14.60 -0.22 -17.56
N GLN A 398 -14.49 -1.46 -17.05
CA GLN A 398 -15.61 -2.13 -16.41
C GLN A 398 -15.19 -3.03 -15.24
N GLN A 399 -15.41 -2.50 -14.03
CA GLN A 399 -15.81 -3.22 -12.82
C GLN A 399 -14.97 -4.41 -12.35
N GLN A 400 -14.10 -4.14 -11.37
CA GLN A 400 -14.13 -4.95 -10.15
C GLN A 400 -14.04 -4.07 -8.90
N ALA A 401 -15.19 -3.84 -8.26
CA ALA A 401 -15.32 -3.10 -7.01
C ALA A 401 -14.86 -3.96 -5.81
N GLY A 402 -13.54 -4.17 -5.72
CA GLY A 402 -12.92 -4.59 -4.46
C GLY A 402 -13.07 -3.50 -3.40
N GLN A 403 -13.07 -3.89 -2.11
CA GLN A 403 -13.15 -2.90 -1.03
C GLN A 403 -11.95 -1.95 -1.06
N PRO A 404 -12.11 -0.65 -0.69
CA PRO A 404 -11.05 0.36 -0.74
C PRO A 404 -10.05 0.25 0.42
N GLY A 405 -9.72 -0.98 0.84
CA GLY A 405 -8.63 -1.26 1.75
C GLY A 405 -7.27 -1.00 1.10
N GLU A 406 -6.23 -0.97 1.92
CA GLU A 406 -4.86 -0.79 1.45
C GLU A 406 -4.39 -2.08 0.78
N GLN A 407 -3.85 -1.96 -0.44
CA GLN A 407 -3.30 -3.11 -1.16
C GLN A 407 -1.89 -3.39 -0.62
N PRO A 408 -1.53 -4.64 -0.35
CA PRO A 408 -0.20 -4.95 0.17
C PRO A 408 0.88 -4.71 -0.88
N LEU A 409 2.04 -4.19 -0.47
CA LEU A 409 3.21 -3.95 -1.34
C LEU A 409 3.61 -5.19 -2.16
N VAL A 410 3.34 -6.39 -1.62
CA VAL A 410 3.58 -7.68 -2.28
C VAL A 410 2.38 -8.61 -2.11
N GLY A 411 1.69 -8.93 -3.21
CA GLY A 411 0.54 -9.84 -3.18
C GLY A 411 0.87 -11.27 -2.71
N ALA A 412 -0.09 -11.92 -2.05
CA ALA A 412 0.09 -13.18 -1.30
C ALA A 412 0.76 -14.34 -2.07
N ILE A 413 0.64 -14.42 -3.41
CA ILE A 413 1.37 -15.42 -4.21
C ILE A 413 2.89 -15.24 -4.09
N SER A 414 3.37 -14.01 -3.98
CA SER A 414 4.79 -13.69 -3.83
C SER A 414 5.28 -13.82 -2.39
N GLU A 415 4.42 -13.61 -1.38
CA GLU A 415 4.72 -14.03 0.00
C GLU A 415 4.86 -15.56 0.13
N LEU A 416 3.94 -16.33 -0.47
CA LEU A 416 4.01 -17.79 -0.48
C LEU A 416 5.26 -18.32 -1.22
N LYS A 417 5.71 -17.62 -2.28
CA LYS A 417 7.02 -17.89 -2.89
C LYS A 417 8.16 -17.63 -1.89
N LEU A 418 8.15 -16.50 -1.19
CA LEU A 418 9.18 -16.14 -0.20
C LEU A 418 9.25 -17.18 0.93
N ILE A 419 8.11 -17.64 1.42
CA ILE A 419 7.98 -18.70 2.44
C ILE A 419 8.56 -20.03 1.95
N ARG A 420 8.20 -20.48 0.74
CA ARG A 420 8.77 -21.68 0.11
C ARG A 420 10.28 -21.57 -0.11
N THR A 421 10.78 -20.36 -0.32
CA THR A 421 12.20 -20.09 -0.46
C THR A 421 12.93 -20.11 0.89
N MET A 422 12.33 -19.56 1.97
CA MET A 422 12.82 -19.75 3.34
C MET A 422 12.90 -21.23 3.73
N GLU A 423 11.88 -22.03 3.40
CA GLU A 423 11.85 -23.49 3.63
C GLU A 423 13.05 -24.18 2.97
N LYS A 424 13.30 -23.91 1.68
CA LYS A 424 14.47 -24.44 0.95
C LYS A 424 15.80 -24.00 1.56
N ARG A 425 15.91 -22.74 2.03
CA ARG A 425 17.13 -22.22 2.66
C ARG A 425 17.42 -22.95 3.98
N ILE A 426 16.39 -23.16 4.81
CA ILE A 426 16.48 -23.98 6.04
C ILE A 426 16.92 -25.42 5.70
N GLN A 427 16.31 -26.05 4.69
CA GLN A 427 16.68 -27.39 4.24
C GLN A 427 18.15 -27.46 3.79
N THR A 428 18.59 -26.51 2.96
CA THR A 428 19.95 -26.47 2.38
C THR A 428 21.00 -26.22 3.46
N THR A 429 20.74 -25.30 4.39
CA THR A 429 21.63 -25.00 5.52
C THR A 429 21.73 -26.19 6.49
N THR A 430 20.61 -26.89 6.73
CA THR A 430 20.59 -28.14 7.53
C THR A 430 21.45 -29.22 6.87
N GLN A 431 21.36 -29.40 5.55
CA GLN A 431 22.21 -30.33 4.80
C GLN A 431 23.70 -29.93 4.88
N ARG A 432 24.02 -28.62 4.76
CA ARG A 432 25.39 -28.11 4.89
C ARG A 432 25.99 -28.41 6.27
N TYR A 433 25.25 -28.15 7.36
CA TYR A 433 25.71 -28.46 8.72
C TYR A 433 25.81 -29.97 8.98
N SER A 434 24.94 -30.80 8.38
CA SER A 434 25.08 -32.26 8.42
C SER A 434 26.36 -32.74 7.73
N GLY A 435 26.74 -32.12 6.60
CA GLY A 435 28.03 -32.38 5.94
C GLY A 435 29.24 -32.02 6.80
N LEU A 436 29.23 -30.84 7.44
CA LEU A 436 30.32 -30.39 8.32
C LEU A 436 30.50 -31.24 9.60
N LEU A 437 29.43 -31.92 10.05
CA LEU A 437 29.51 -32.94 11.11
C LEU A 437 30.12 -34.27 10.61
N GLN A 438 30.00 -34.58 9.32
CA GLN A 438 30.52 -35.81 8.72
C GLN A 438 31.97 -35.68 8.25
N SER A 439 32.48 -34.46 8.06
CA SER A 439 33.87 -34.19 7.68
C SER A 439 34.84 -33.99 8.85
N ASP A 440 34.35 -34.01 10.10
CA ASP A 440 35.09 -33.64 11.33
C ASP A 440 35.73 -32.23 11.29
N GLU A 441 35.36 -31.37 10.33
CA GLU A 441 35.95 -30.03 10.16
C GLU A 441 35.46 -29.00 11.20
N THR A 442 34.31 -29.26 11.83
CA THR A 442 33.68 -28.38 12.83
C THR A 442 33.11 -29.22 13.97
N SER A 443 33.29 -28.81 15.22
CA SER A 443 32.78 -29.60 16.35
C SER A 443 31.24 -29.55 16.43
N ALA A 444 30.64 -30.63 16.92
CA ALA A 444 29.21 -30.66 17.22
C ALA A 444 28.79 -29.58 18.23
N GLN A 445 29.71 -29.14 19.10
CA GLN A 445 29.44 -28.13 20.11
C GLN A 445 29.39 -26.71 19.53
N ASP A 446 30.15 -26.44 18.45
CA ASP A 446 30.06 -25.21 17.67
C ASP A 446 28.79 -25.16 16.81
N LEU A 447 28.37 -26.30 16.24
CA LEU A 447 27.19 -26.39 15.35
C LEU A 447 25.85 -26.42 16.10
N LEU A 448 25.81 -26.90 17.35
CA LEU A 448 24.60 -26.97 18.19
C LEU A 448 23.79 -25.65 18.26
N PRO A 449 24.37 -24.45 18.52
CA PRO A 449 23.62 -23.19 18.50
C PRO A 449 23.06 -22.84 17.10
N MET A 450 23.68 -23.33 16.03
CA MET A 450 23.25 -23.06 14.64
C MET A 450 22.05 -23.95 14.27
N LEU A 451 22.08 -25.22 14.68
CA LEU A 451 20.97 -26.16 14.55
C LEU A 451 19.75 -25.70 15.36
N LYS A 452 19.96 -25.17 16.58
CA LYS A 452 18.89 -24.51 17.36
C LYS A 452 18.26 -23.36 16.57
N ASN A 453 19.07 -22.45 16.03
CA ASN A 453 18.53 -21.31 15.29
C ASN A 453 17.81 -21.71 13.98
N LEU A 454 18.22 -22.79 13.31
CA LEU A 454 17.44 -23.35 12.20
C LEU A 454 16.06 -23.89 12.67
N SER A 455 15.99 -24.55 13.83
CA SER A 455 14.71 -24.99 14.39
C SER A 455 13.80 -23.83 14.81
N GLU A 456 14.37 -22.73 15.33
CA GLU A 456 13.65 -21.49 15.63
C GLU A 456 13.08 -20.84 14.36
N ARG A 457 13.85 -20.79 13.27
CA ARG A 457 13.36 -20.31 11.96
C ARG A 457 12.24 -21.20 11.40
N GLN A 458 12.33 -22.52 11.58
CA GLN A 458 11.30 -23.44 11.11
C GLN A 458 9.97 -23.27 11.88
N ASP A 459 10.03 -23.05 13.19
CA ASP A 459 8.87 -22.71 14.02
C ASP A 459 8.28 -21.32 13.70
N ARG A 460 9.12 -20.30 13.47
CA ARG A 460 8.67 -19.00 12.95
C ARG A 460 7.99 -19.12 11.58
N LEU A 461 8.58 -19.88 10.65
CA LEU A 461 8.03 -20.09 9.31
C LEU A 461 6.66 -20.79 9.37
N TYR A 462 6.50 -21.78 10.26
CA TYR A 462 5.21 -22.41 10.54
C TYR A 462 4.17 -21.40 11.08
N LYS A 463 4.55 -20.54 12.03
CA LYS A 463 3.68 -19.49 12.58
C LYS A 463 3.24 -18.50 11.51
N ILE A 464 4.15 -17.94 10.72
CA ILE A 464 3.86 -17.02 9.62
C ILE A 464 2.92 -17.66 8.59
N THR A 465 3.18 -18.91 8.20
CA THR A 465 2.32 -19.65 7.26
C THR A 465 0.92 -19.86 7.83
N ARG A 466 0.80 -20.10 9.15
CA ARG A 466 -0.47 -20.22 9.85
C ARG A 466 -1.21 -18.88 9.96
N ASP A 467 -0.52 -17.80 10.30
CA ASP A 467 -1.15 -16.49 10.50
C ASP A 467 -1.65 -15.89 9.17
N LEU A 468 -0.95 -16.14 8.06
CA LEU A 468 -1.45 -15.88 6.70
C LEU A 468 -2.71 -16.70 6.37
N LEU A 469 -2.71 -18.00 6.66
CA LEU A 469 -3.87 -18.88 6.42
C LEU A 469 -5.08 -18.48 7.27
N MET A 470 -4.85 -18.05 8.51
CA MET A 470 -5.88 -17.55 9.43
C MET A 470 -6.28 -16.10 9.15
N ARG A 471 -5.63 -15.40 8.20
CA ARG A 471 -5.79 -13.97 7.88
C ARG A 471 -5.75 -13.06 9.10
N ARG A 472 -4.91 -13.37 10.11
CA ARG A 472 -5.00 -12.73 11.44
C ARG A 472 -4.54 -11.26 11.50
N ASN A 473 -4.12 -10.72 10.36
CA ASN A 473 -3.61 -9.37 10.13
C ASN A 473 -4.42 -8.64 9.03
N GLN A 474 -5.67 -9.07 8.78
CA GLN A 474 -6.70 -8.35 7.99
C GLN A 474 -7.86 -7.94 8.91
#